data_AF-A0A444X4A3-F1
#
_entry.id   AF-A0A444X4A3-F1
#
_cell.length_a   1.000
_cell.length_b   1.000
_cell.length_c   1.000
_cell.angle_alpha   90.00
_cell.angle_beta   90.00
_cell.angle_gamma   90.00
#
_symmetry.space_group_name_H-M   'P 1'
#
loop_
_entity.id
_entity.type
_entity.pdbx_description
1 polymer ?
#
loop_
_entity_poly.entity_id
_entity_poly.type
_entity_poly.pdbx_seq_one_letter_code
_entity_poly.pdbx_strand_id
1 'polypeptide(L)'
;MRKEEVASVAAKPSLAGLGSPSPLSCVPPLASGSPLSWPAWKEACATLQKLLSDPLLVKAARGEPVIQSPIHSEEGLKALHPIDLEKLSFIGDSLKKLRKEVGGDASVLGFMGAPWTIATYIVEGGTTRTYTTIKSMCHTAPHLLRTLLSHLGQAIADYVVFQVEYGTHCIQIFDSWGGQLPPDMRERWSKSYIKEIIDLVKKRYPETPIVLYINGNGGLLERMKDTGVDVIGLD
;
A
#
# COMPACT_ATOMS: atom_id res chain seq x y z
N MET A 1 53.73 34.35 12.23
CA MET A 1 53.92 33.78 13.58
C MET A 1 52.80 32.78 13.78
N ARG A 2 53.02 31.48 13.54
CA ARG A 2 53.58 30.50 14.50
C ARG A 2 52.73 30.49 15.77
N LYS A 3 52.26 29.36 16.31
CA LYS A 3 52.40 27.91 16.10
C LYS A 3 51.52 27.34 17.25
N GLU A 4 50.87 26.19 17.19
CA GLU A 4 51.39 24.83 17.33
C GLU A 4 50.11 23.95 17.45
N GLU A 5 49.88 22.90 16.66
CA GLU A 5 50.51 21.55 16.72
C GLU A 5 50.02 20.76 17.96
N VAL A 6 49.73 19.45 17.98
CA VAL A 6 49.92 18.25 17.13
C VAL A 6 49.15 17.13 17.89
N ALA A 7 48.49 16.14 17.28
CA ALA A 7 49.17 14.94 16.81
C ALA A 7 48.29 14.03 15.93
N SER A 8 48.88 13.73 14.78
CA SER A 8 48.70 12.52 13.98
C SER A 8 49.49 11.37 14.61
N VAL A 9 48.97 10.14 14.51
CA VAL A 9 49.82 8.94 14.41
C VAL A 9 49.34 8.14 13.21
N ALA A 10 50.23 8.05 12.21
CA ALA A 10 50.18 7.13 11.09
C ALA A 10 51.06 5.90 11.38
N ALA A 11 50.63 4.71 10.95
CA ALA A 11 51.44 3.77 10.16
C ALA A 11 50.67 2.47 9.89
N LYS A 12 50.62 2.08 8.61
CA LYS A 12 50.27 0.72 8.14
C LYS A 12 51.37 -0.28 8.54
N PRO A 13 51.03 -1.58 8.57
CA PRO A 13 51.61 -2.45 7.55
C PRO A 13 50.57 -3.24 6.76
N SER A 14 50.95 -3.55 5.52
CA SER A 14 50.29 -4.44 4.58
C SER A 14 50.33 -5.88 5.10
N LEU A 15 49.17 -6.54 5.16
CA LEU A 15 49.03 -7.99 5.08
C LEU A 15 47.88 -8.33 4.14
N ALA A 16 48.23 -9.08 3.09
CA ALA A 16 47.31 -9.70 2.16
C ALA A 16 46.49 -10.81 2.85
N GLY A 17 45.23 -10.97 2.45
CA GLY A 17 44.49 -12.23 2.58
C GLY A 17 43.21 -12.17 3.42
N LEU A 18 42.08 -12.39 2.72
CA LEU A 18 40.80 -12.97 3.21
C LEU A 18 39.90 -12.11 4.13
N GLY A 19 38.68 -11.81 3.66
CA GLY A 19 37.52 -11.64 4.56
C GLY A 19 36.51 -10.54 4.21
N SER A 20 35.40 -10.93 3.57
CA SER A 20 34.04 -10.35 3.55
C SER A 20 33.79 -8.89 3.07
N PRO A 21 32.89 -8.65 2.09
CA PRO A 21 32.38 -7.32 1.79
C PRO A 21 31.36 -6.86 2.85
N SER A 22 31.52 -5.62 3.32
CA SER A 22 30.60 -4.93 4.24
C SER A 22 29.23 -4.67 3.61
N PRO A 23 28.10 -4.86 4.31
CA PRO A 23 26.75 -4.81 3.73
C PRO A 23 26.20 -3.39 3.45
N LEU A 24 27.03 -2.35 3.41
CA LEU A 24 26.59 -0.96 3.27
C LEU A 24 27.02 -0.27 1.97
N SER A 25 27.58 -0.98 0.98
CA SER A 25 28.05 -0.37 -0.27
C SER A 25 27.09 -0.45 -1.46
N CYS A 26 25.84 -0.89 -1.27
CA CYS A 26 24.88 -1.11 -2.37
C CYS A 26 23.59 -0.29 -2.25
N VAL A 27 23.64 0.91 -1.68
CA VAL A 27 22.54 1.87 -1.78
C VAL A 27 22.90 2.90 -2.86
N PRO A 28 22.25 2.90 -4.04
CA PRO A 28 22.48 3.94 -5.01
C PRO A 28 22.01 5.30 -4.45
N PRO A 29 22.68 6.42 -4.79
CA PRO A 29 22.29 7.72 -4.30
C PRO A 29 20.89 8.08 -4.79
N LEU A 30 20.01 8.45 -3.86
CA LEU A 30 18.70 9.00 -4.17
C LEU A 30 18.88 10.29 -4.98
N ALA A 31 18.57 10.21 -6.27
CA ALA A 31 18.51 11.38 -7.13
C ALA A 31 17.43 12.34 -6.58
N SER A 32 17.85 13.55 -6.24
CA SER A 32 16.99 14.64 -5.81
C SER A 32 15.98 15.00 -6.92
N GLY A 33 14.70 14.76 -6.67
CA GLY A 33 13.58 15.25 -7.47
C GLY A 33 12.75 14.15 -8.15
N SER A 34 11.70 13.67 -7.49
CA SER A 34 10.55 13.00 -8.14
C SER A 34 9.47 12.74 -7.09
N PRO A 35 8.17 13.05 -7.34
CA PRO A 35 7.10 12.53 -6.51
C PRO A 35 7.11 11.01 -6.60
N LEU A 36 6.75 10.33 -5.51
CA LEU A 36 6.73 8.88 -5.36
C LEU A 36 6.23 8.18 -6.64
N SER A 37 7.01 7.21 -7.08
CA SER A 37 7.05 6.74 -8.46
C SER A 37 5.74 6.08 -8.94
N TRP A 38 5.45 6.36 -10.20
CA TRP A 38 4.40 5.85 -11.10
C TRP A 38 4.03 4.33 -11.07
N PRO A 39 4.86 3.36 -10.61
CA PRO A 39 4.50 1.93 -10.59
C PRO A 39 3.40 1.55 -9.58
N ALA A 40 3.47 2.02 -8.33
CA ALA A 40 2.49 1.68 -7.29
C ALA A 40 1.07 2.16 -7.65
N TRP A 41 0.99 3.25 -8.42
CA TRP A 41 -0.25 3.81 -8.97
C TRP A 41 -0.91 2.89 -9.99
N LYS A 42 -0.15 2.40 -10.98
CA LYS A 42 -0.65 1.47 -12.00
C LYS A 42 -1.16 0.19 -11.40
N GLU A 43 -0.54 -0.25 -10.32
CA GLU A 43 -0.91 -1.49 -9.67
C GLU A 43 -2.13 -1.35 -8.74
N ALA A 44 -2.28 -0.23 -8.02
CA ALA A 44 -3.54 0.10 -7.34
C ALA A 44 -4.70 0.19 -8.35
N CYS A 45 -4.48 0.78 -9.53
CA CYS A 45 -5.43 0.79 -10.63
C CYS A 45 -5.71 -0.63 -11.17
N ALA A 46 -4.70 -1.50 -11.26
CA ALA A 46 -4.86 -2.89 -11.69
C ALA A 46 -5.60 -3.75 -10.65
N THR A 47 -5.42 -3.47 -9.36
CA THR A 47 -6.17 -4.08 -8.25
C THR A 47 -7.63 -3.60 -8.27
N LEU A 48 -7.87 -2.30 -8.45
CA LEU A 48 -9.20 -1.70 -8.65
C LEU A 48 -9.93 -2.27 -9.88
N GLN A 49 -9.23 -2.42 -11.01
CA GLN A 49 -9.75 -2.92 -12.28
C GLN A 49 -10.28 -4.35 -12.18
N LYS A 50 -9.73 -5.17 -11.29
CA LYS A 50 -10.07 -6.59 -11.20
C LYS A 50 -10.92 -6.94 -9.99
N LEU A 51 -10.80 -6.19 -8.89
CA LEU A 51 -11.70 -6.30 -7.73
C LEU A 51 -13.18 -6.12 -8.09
N LEU A 52 -13.47 -5.31 -9.12
CA LEU A 52 -14.81 -4.82 -9.43
C LEU A 52 -15.46 -5.40 -10.70
N SER A 53 -14.86 -6.43 -11.33
CA SER A 53 -15.33 -7.11 -12.56
C SER A 53 -16.44 -6.38 -13.35
N ASP A 54 -16.02 -5.36 -14.09
CA ASP A 54 -16.60 -4.63 -15.25
C ASP A 54 -18.13 -4.63 -15.44
N PRO A 55 -18.79 -3.45 -15.25
CA PRO A 55 -18.78 -2.40 -16.29
C PRO A 55 -18.22 -1.04 -15.82
N LEU A 56 -17.37 -1.03 -14.79
CA LEU A 56 -16.98 0.21 -14.09
C LEU A 56 -15.72 0.90 -14.62
N LEU A 57 -15.02 0.42 -15.66
CA LEU A 57 -13.68 0.97 -15.98
C LEU A 57 -13.37 1.00 -17.49
N VAL A 58 -13.45 2.18 -18.13
CA VAL A 58 -12.89 2.41 -19.48
C VAL A 58 -12.15 3.75 -19.57
N LYS A 59 -10.93 3.64 -20.12
CA LYS A 59 -9.99 4.64 -20.66
C LYS A 59 -9.48 5.75 -19.73
N ALA A 60 -8.19 5.63 -19.46
CA ALA A 60 -7.34 6.69 -18.98
C ALA A 60 -7.22 7.84 -20.02
N ALA A 61 -8.05 8.87 -19.89
CA ALA A 61 -7.78 10.14 -20.52
C ALA A 61 -6.63 10.81 -19.76
N ARG A 62 -5.37 10.55 -20.18
CA ARG A 62 -4.09 11.04 -19.58
C ARG A 62 -3.44 10.16 -18.51
N GLY A 63 -3.67 8.84 -18.51
CA GLY A 63 -2.93 7.90 -17.64
C GLY A 63 -3.49 7.72 -16.22
N GLU A 64 -4.59 8.39 -15.88
CA GLU A 64 -5.28 8.25 -14.60
C GLU A 64 -6.50 7.31 -14.70
N PRO A 65 -6.82 6.54 -13.65
CA PRO A 65 -7.99 5.68 -13.61
C PRO A 65 -9.27 6.52 -13.59
N VAL A 66 -10.23 6.11 -14.40
CA VAL A 66 -11.58 6.69 -14.42
C VAL A 66 -12.57 5.58 -14.14
N ILE A 67 -13.40 5.76 -13.12
CA ILE A 67 -14.49 4.85 -12.75
C ILE A 67 -15.77 5.34 -13.43
N GLN A 68 -16.35 4.52 -14.30
CA GLN A 68 -17.47 4.90 -15.16
C GLN A 68 -18.79 5.06 -14.41
N SER A 69 -19.04 4.22 -13.40
CA SER A 69 -20.24 4.35 -12.56
C SER A 69 -19.83 4.47 -11.09
N PRO A 70 -19.56 5.71 -10.62
CA PRO A 70 -19.27 5.95 -9.22
C PRO A 70 -20.42 5.52 -8.31
N ILE A 71 -20.10 5.05 -7.10
CA ILE A 71 -21.11 4.60 -6.13
C ILE A 71 -21.51 5.74 -5.20
N HIS A 72 -22.72 6.27 -5.38
CA HIS A 72 -23.30 7.32 -4.53
C HIS A 72 -24.64 6.94 -3.88
N SER A 73 -25.20 5.77 -4.22
CA SER A 73 -26.50 5.32 -3.71
C SER A 73 -26.50 3.82 -3.33
N GLU A 74 -27.56 3.40 -2.64
CA GLU A 74 -27.81 2.00 -2.28
C GLU A 74 -27.94 1.11 -3.52
N GLU A 75 -28.44 1.63 -4.65
CA GLU A 75 -28.48 0.91 -5.93
C GLU A 75 -27.08 0.63 -6.45
N GLY A 76 -26.14 1.58 -6.29
CA GLY A 76 -24.74 1.38 -6.65
C GLY A 76 -24.09 0.25 -5.85
N LEU A 77 -24.48 0.08 -4.57
CA LEU A 77 -23.99 -1.02 -3.75
C LEU A 77 -24.44 -2.41 -4.24
N LYS A 78 -25.56 -2.50 -4.97
CA LYS A 78 -26.04 -3.78 -5.53
C LYS A 78 -25.12 -4.32 -6.64
N ALA A 79 -24.25 -3.48 -7.20
CA ALA A 79 -23.24 -3.91 -8.15
C ALA A 79 -22.01 -4.55 -7.47
N LEU A 80 -21.88 -4.44 -6.14
CA LEU A 80 -20.78 -5.06 -5.42
C LEU A 80 -20.94 -6.57 -5.40
N HIS A 81 -19.86 -7.28 -5.74
CA HIS A 81 -19.77 -8.73 -5.70
C HIS A 81 -18.47 -9.14 -5.01
N PRO A 82 -18.40 -10.33 -4.39
CA PRO A 82 -17.14 -10.84 -3.85
C PRO A 82 -16.02 -10.83 -4.89
N ILE A 83 -14.78 -10.68 -4.43
CA ILE A 83 -13.61 -10.75 -5.31
C ILE A 83 -13.53 -12.14 -5.95
N ASP A 84 -13.39 -12.16 -7.27
CA ASP A 84 -13.16 -13.38 -8.04
C ASP A 84 -11.64 -13.57 -8.23
N LEU A 85 -11.03 -14.36 -7.35
CA LEU A 85 -9.59 -14.63 -7.36
C LEU A 85 -9.14 -15.43 -8.60
N GLU A 86 -10.04 -16.17 -9.26
CA GLU A 86 -9.69 -16.94 -10.47
C GLU A 86 -9.34 -15.99 -11.62
N LYS A 87 -10.06 -14.88 -11.74
CA LYS A 87 -9.73 -13.78 -12.68
C LYS A 87 -8.39 -13.11 -12.36
N LEU A 88 -7.84 -13.33 -11.18
CA LEU A 88 -6.53 -12.82 -10.74
C LEU A 88 -5.41 -13.85 -10.86
N SER A 89 -5.69 -15.06 -11.37
CA SER A 89 -4.72 -16.16 -11.48
C SER A 89 -3.38 -15.74 -12.10
N PHE A 90 -3.40 -14.88 -13.11
CA PHE A 90 -2.19 -14.36 -13.74
C PHE A 90 -1.28 -13.55 -12.82
N ILE A 91 -1.83 -12.89 -11.79
CA ILE A 91 -1.04 -12.22 -10.74
C ILE A 91 -0.31 -13.29 -9.93
N GLY A 92 -1.03 -14.34 -9.55
CA GLY A 92 -0.46 -15.49 -8.85
C GLY A 92 0.67 -16.13 -9.65
N ASP A 93 0.48 -16.36 -10.95
CA ASP A 93 1.52 -16.90 -11.82
C ASP A 93 2.74 -15.98 -11.92
N SER A 94 2.50 -14.67 -11.93
CA SER A 94 3.57 -13.66 -11.94
C SER A 94 4.36 -13.69 -10.63
N LEU A 95 3.68 -13.78 -9.48
CA LEU A 95 4.32 -13.91 -8.16
C LEU A 95 5.15 -15.18 -8.06
N LYS A 96 4.64 -16.32 -8.54
CA LYS A 96 5.38 -17.59 -8.57
C LYS A 96 6.63 -17.52 -9.43
N LYS A 97 6.53 -16.92 -10.62
CA LYS A 97 7.68 -16.70 -11.52
C LYS A 97 8.71 -15.80 -10.86
N LEU A 98 8.29 -14.65 -10.34
CA LEU A 98 9.16 -13.70 -9.66
C LEU A 98 9.86 -14.36 -8.46
N ARG A 99 9.11 -15.10 -7.63
CA ARG A 99 9.66 -15.84 -6.48
C ARG A 99 10.74 -16.84 -6.89
N LYS A 100 10.55 -17.53 -8.02
CA LYS A 100 11.54 -18.46 -8.57
C LYS A 100 12.77 -17.73 -9.10
N GLU A 101 12.59 -16.60 -9.77
CA GLU A 101 13.67 -15.80 -10.36
C GLU A 101 14.55 -15.13 -9.30
N VAL A 102 13.95 -14.56 -8.24
CA VAL A 102 14.71 -13.92 -7.16
C VAL A 102 15.33 -14.93 -6.19
N GLY A 103 14.80 -16.16 -6.13
CA GLY A 103 15.30 -17.22 -5.26
C GLY A 103 15.37 -16.78 -3.79
N GLY A 104 16.56 -16.90 -3.21
CA GLY A 104 16.87 -16.44 -1.84
C GLY A 104 17.59 -15.09 -1.78
N ASP A 105 17.87 -14.45 -2.92
CA ASP A 105 18.68 -13.24 -2.99
C ASP A 105 17.88 -11.98 -2.64
N ALA A 106 16.56 -12.01 -2.84
CA ALA A 106 15.67 -10.90 -2.53
C ALA A 106 14.28 -11.35 -2.06
N SER A 107 13.60 -10.45 -1.34
CA SER A 107 12.22 -10.64 -0.93
C SER A 107 11.25 -10.10 -1.97
N VAL A 108 10.26 -10.92 -2.33
CA VAL A 108 9.07 -10.51 -3.10
C VAL A 108 8.09 -9.79 -2.19
N LEU A 109 7.81 -8.52 -2.51
CA LEU A 109 6.82 -7.70 -1.82
C LEU A 109 5.50 -7.73 -2.59
N GLY A 110 4.41 -8.14 -1.93
CA GLY A 110 3.06 -7.89 -2.40
C GLY A 110 2.56 -6.54 -1.88
N PHE A 111 1.52 -6.00 -2.50
CA PHE A 111 0.92 -4.76 -2.04
C PHE A 111 -0.55 -4.67 -2.44
N MET A 112 -1.25 -3.69 -1.86
CA MET A 112 -2.57 -3.28 -2.31
C MET A 112 -2.87 -1.82 -1.87
N GLY A 113 -4.05 -1.30 -2.20
CA GLY A 113 -4.54 -0.02 -1.69
C GLY A 113 -5.43 -0.21 -0.46
N ALA A 114 -5.36 0.71 0.49
CA ALA A 114 -6.24 0.69 1.67
C ALA A 114 -7.72 0.91 1.29
N PRO A 115 -8.68 0.39 2.07
CA PRO A 115 -10.11 0.54 1.82
C PRO A 115 -10.55 1.98 1.57
N TRP A 116 -10.08 2.92 2.39
CA TRP A 116 -10.40 4.34 2.24
C TRP A 116 -9.95 4.91 0.89
N THR A 117 -8.70 4.64 0.52
CA THR A 117 -8.12 5.09 -0.75
C THR A 117 -8.90 4.50 -1.93
N ILE A 118 -9.21 3.20 -1.91
CA ILE A 118 -9.99 2.53 -2.96
C ILE A 118 -11.44 3.08 -3.03
N ALA A 119 -12.12 3.20 -1.89
CA ALA A 119 -13.47 3.75 -1.82
C ALA A 119 -13.53 5.17 -2.38
N THR A 120 -12.48 5.97 -2.17
CA THR A 120 -12.41 7.32 -2.70
C THR A 120 -12.36 7.32 -4.23
N TYR A 121 -11.65 6.41 -4.90
CA TYR A 121 -11.74 6.31 -6.37
C TYR A 121 -13.14 5.94 -6.82
N ILE A 122 -13.75 4.96 -6.16
CA ILE A 122 -15.08 4.46 -6.49
C ILE A 122 -16.13 5.57 -6.32
N VAL A 123 -16.02 6.38 -5.28
CA VAL A 123 -16.95 7.48 -5.01
C VAL A 123 -16.65 8.70 -5.88
N GLU A 124 -15.39 9.08 -6.07
CA GLU A 124 -15.05 10.32 -6.78
C GLU A 124 -15.00 10.13 -8.31
N GLY A 125 -15.03 8.87 -8.78
CA GLY A 125 -14.95 8.57 -10.20
C GLY A 125 -13.53 8.57 -10.78
N GLY A 126 -12.50 8.77 -9.96
CA GLY A 126 -11.12 8.88 -10.39
C GLY A 126 -10.24 9.61 -9.38
N THR A 127 -9.10 10.13 -9.84
CA THR A 127 -8.22 10.99 -9.03
C THR A 127 -8.94 12.26 -8.62
N THR A 128 -8.78 12.66 -7.36
CA THR A 128 -9.29 13.94 -6.86
C THR A 128 -8.28 14.59 -5.93
N ARG A 129 -8.33 15.92 -5.84
CA ARG A 129 -7.52 16.73 -4.90
C ARG A 129 -8.34 17.25 -3.73
N THR A 130 -9.67 17.23 -3.84
CA THR A 130 -10.56 17.85 -2.85
C THR A 130 -11.29 16.80 -2.01
N TYR A 131 -11.50 15.59 -2.55
CA TYR A 131 -12.16 14.49 -1.83
C TYR A 131 -13.57 14.86 -1.36
N THR A 132 -14.22 15.79 -2.06
CA THR A 132 -15.42 16.48 -1.60
C THR A 132 -16.58 15.51 -1.42
N THR A 133 -16.77 14.59 -2.37
CA THR A 133 -17.91 13.68 -2.41
C THR A 133 -17.80 12.66 -1.29
N ILE A 134 -16.66 11.98 -1.17
CA ILE A 134 -16.50 10.95 -0.14
C ILE A 134 -16.50 11.55 1.27
N LYS A 135 -15.87 12.73 1.47
CA LYS A 135 -15.90 13.43 2.76
C LYS A 135 -17.32 13.89 3.11
N SER A 136 -18.10 14.34 2.13
CA SER A 136 -19.52 14.64 2.34
C SER A 136 -20.29 13.38 2.78
N MET A 137 -20.06 12.25 2.11
CA MET A 137 -20.71 10.97 2.43
C MET A 137 -20.39 10.45 3.83
N CYS A 138 -19.23 10.79 4.41
CA CYS A 138 -18.95 10.52 5.83
C CYS A 138 -20.03 11.08 6.78
N HIS A 139 -20.73 12.14 6.38
CA HIS A 139 -21.79 12.79 7.15
C HIS A 139 -23.18 12.52 6.58
N THR A 140 -23.33 12.57 5.26
CA THR A 140 -24.64 12.52 4.57
C THR A 140 -25.11 11.09 4.29
N ALA A 141 -24.18 10.15 4.07
CA ALA A 141 -24.48 8.76 3.75
C ALA A 141 -23.54 7.77 4.46
N PRO A 142 -23.41 7.85 5.81
CA PRO A 142 -22.43 7.05 6.54
C PRO A 142 -22.73 5.54 6.51
N HIS A 143 -24.01 5.14 6.31
CA HIS A 143 -24.39 3.75 6.13
C HIS A 143 -23.77 3.18 4.84
N LEU A 144 -23.99 3.86 3.73
CA LEU A 144 -23.48 3.46 2.41
C LEU A 144 -21.95 3.33 2.43
N LEU A 145 -21.27 4.34 3.00
CA LEU A 145 -19.81 4.32 3.08
C LEU A 145 -19.29 3.17 3.96
N ARG A 146 -19.97 2.85 5.08
CA ARG A 146 -19.61 1.68 5.89
C ARG A 146 -19.74 0.38 5.12
N THR A 147 -20.85 0.20 4.40
CA THR A 147 -21.09 -1.01 3.58
C THR A 147 -20.02 -1.17 2.51
N LEU A 148 -19.68 -0.08 1.81
CA LEU A 148 -18.62 -0.08 0.79
C LEU A 148 -17.26 -0.45 1.41
N LEU A 149 -16.88 0.20 2.51
CA LEU A 149 -15.58 -0.03 3.14
C LEU A 149 -15.46 -1.44 3.74
N SER A 150 -16.52 -1.99 4.35
CA SER A 150 -16.54 -3.38 4.83
C SER A 150 -16.41 -4.37 3.68
N HIS A 151 -17.12 -4.14 2.58
CA HIS A 151 -17.02 -4.99 1.39
C HIS A 151 -15.59 -4.99 0.82
N LEU A 152 -14.99 -3.80 0.70
CA LEU A 152 -13.61 -3.64 0.26
C LEU A 152 -12.62 -4.29 1.23
N GLY A 153 -12.83 -4.14 2.53
CA GLY A 153 -12.01 -4.77 3.57
C GLY A 153 -11.93 -6.29 3.41
N GLN A 154 -13.07 -6.95 3.24
CA GLN A 154 -13.13 -8.39 3.01
C GLN A 154 -12.41 -8.79 1.71
N ALA A 155 -12.71 -8.11 0.61
CA ALA A 155 -12.11 -8.40 -0.70
C ALA A 155 -10.58 -8.21 -0.68
N ILE A 156 -10.11 -7.15 -0.01
CA ILE A 156 -8.69 -6.87 0.17
C ILE A 156 -8.02 -7.95 1.03
N ALA A 157 -8.64 -8.38 2.13
CA ALA A 157 -8.09 -9.44 2.97
C ALA A 157 -7.93 -10.75 2.19
N ASP A 158 -8.92 -11.14 1.39
CA ASP A 158 -8.84 -12.33 0.54
C ASP A 158 -7.77 -12.17 -0.56
N TYR A 159 -7.61 -10.97 -1.13
CA TYR A 159 -6.55 -10.69 -2.09
C TYR A 159 -5.15 -10.71 -1.47
N VAL A 160 -4.99 -10.23 -0.23
CA VAL A 160 -3.72 -10.31 0.50
C VAL A 160 -3.36 -11.76 0.78
N VAL A 161 -4.32 -12.56 1.26
CA VAL A 161 -4.15 -14.00 1.48
C VAL A 161 -3.73 -14.70 0.18
N PHE A 162 -4.40 -14.40 -0.93
CA PHE A 162 -4.03 -14.90 -2.25
C PHE A 162 -2.56 -14.54 -2.61
N GLN A 163 -2.12 -13.30 -2.39
CA GLN A 163 -0.74 -12.92 -2.66
C GLN A 163 0.27 -13.69 -1.78
N VAL A 164 -0.07 -13.97 -0.52
CA VAL A 164 0.77 -14.75 0.41
C VAL A 164 0.87 -16.20 -0.06
N GLU A 165 -0.25 -16.82 -0.42
CA GLU A 165 -0.30 -18.20 -0.95
C GLU A 165 0.54 -18.39 -2.21
N TYR A 166 0.67 -17.34 -3.04
CA TYR A 166 1.45 -17.37 -4.27
C TYR A 166 2.90 -16.90 -4.09
N GLY A 167 3.35 -16.66 -2.86
CA GLY A 167 4.77 -16.56 -2.51
C GLY A 167 5.31 -15.16 -2.26
N THR A 168 4.45 -14.18 -1.93
CA THR A 168 4.94 -12.92 -1.35
C THR A 168 5.52 -13.16 0.05
N HIS A 169 6.60 -12.46 0.38
CA HIS A 169 7.25 -12.53 1.70
C HIS A 169 6.70 -11.50 2.67
N CYS A 170 6.19 -10.39 2.15
CA CYS A 170 5.70 -9.25 2.90
C CYS A 170 4.59 -8.58 2.08
N ILE A 171 3.68 -7.89 2.76
CA ILE A 171 2.57 -7.16 2.16
C ILE A 171 2.65 -5.70 2.56
N GLN A 172 2.57 -4.79 1.60
CA GLN A 172 2.50 -3.35 1.86
C GLN A 172 1.12 -2.77 1.59
N ILE A 173 0.61 -2.04 2.57
CA ILE A 173 -0.64 -1.32 2.54
C ILE A 173 -0.42 0.14 2.20
N PHE A 174 -0.97 0.60 1.07
CA PHE A 174 -0.92 2.00 0.66
C PHE A 174 -2.24 2.71 0.99
N ASP A 175 -2.25 3.53 2.04
CA ASP A 175 -3.33 4.50 2.28
C ASP A 175 -2.92 5.88 1.77
N SER A 176 -2.82 6.01 0.44
CA SER A 176 -2.34 7.20 -0.26
C SER A 176 -3.14 8.46 0.06
N TRP A 177 -4.40 8.32 0.46
CA TRP A 177 -5.29 9.44 0.78
C TRP A 177 -5.75 9.45 2.25
N GLY A 178 -5.17 8.60 3.10
CA GLY A 178 -5.46 8.56 4.54
C GLY A 178 -5.08 9.83 5.28
N GLY A 179 -3.96 10.48 4.91
CA GLY A 179 -3.50 11.74 5.51
C GLY A 179 -4.41 12.94 5.21
N GLN A 180 -5.41 12.79 4.33
CA GLN A 180 -6.38 13.84 4.02
C GLN A 180 -7.56 13.88 5.01
N LEU A 181 -7.63 12.91 5.93
CA LEU A 181 -8.66 12.81 6.95
C LEU A 181 -8.19 13.45 8.27
N PRO A 182 -9.05 14.24 8.93
CA PRO A 182 -8.87 14.59 10.32
C PRO A 182 -8.68 13.36 11.22
N PRO A 183 -7.99 13.50 12.37
CA PRO A 183 -7.67 12.40 13.26
C PRO A 183 -8.85 11.47 13.61
N ASP A 184 -10.01 12.02 13.96
CA ASP A 184 -11.22 11.27 14.34
C ASP A 184 -11.84 10.54 13.15
N MET A 185 -11.92 11.20 11.99
CA MET A 185 -12.42 10.60 10.75
C MET A 185 -11.54 9.45 10.29
N ARG A 186 -10.22 9.58 10.41
CA ARG A 186 -9.26 8.51 10.05
C ARG A 186 -9.47 7.25 10.87
N GLU A 187 -9.71 7.37 12.18
CA GLU A 187 -10.00 6.20 13.04
C GLU A 187 -11.22 5.45 12.53
N ARG A 188 -12.26 6.20 12.15
CA ARG A 188 -13.56 5.63 11.74
C ARG A 188 -13.57 5.06 10.34
N TRP A 189 -12.94 5.74 9.38
CA TRP A 189 -13.12 5.49 7.95
C TRP A 189 -11.92 4.83 7.27
N SER A 190 -10.76 4.79 7.92
CA SER A 190 -9.56 4.13 7.38
C SER A 190 -9.02 3.09 8.36
N LYS A 191 -8.57 3.51 9.56
CA LYS A 191 -7.83 2.66 10.49
C LYS A 191 -8.60 1.41 10.91
N SER A 192 -9.89 1.54 11.21
CA SER A 192 -10.76 0.42 11.60
C SER A 192 -10.74 -0.72 10.56
N TYR A 193 -10.86 -0.37 9.28
CA TYR A 193 -10.89 -1.32 8.17
C TYR A 193 -9.52 -1.90 7.85
N ILE A 194 -8.45 -1.10 7.98
CA ILE A 194 -7.08 -1.60 7.89
C ILE A 194 -6.82 -2.64 8.99
N LYS A 195 -7.25 -2.35 10.23
CA LYS A 195 -7.12 -3.29 11.33
C LYS A 195 -7.90 -4.59 11.07
N GLU A 196 -9.12 -4.49 10.56
CA GLU A 196 -9.94 -5.66 10.19
C GLU A 196 -9.23 -6.54 9.15
N ILE A 197 -8.67 -5.94 8.10
CA ILE A 197 -7.88 -6.66 7.09
C ILE A 197 -6.71 -7.39 7.76
N ILE A 198 -5.96 -6.71 8.62
CA ILE A 198 -4.79 -7.28 9.29
C ILE A 198 -5.21 -8.45 10.17
N ASP A 199 -6.27 -8.30 10.97
CA ASP A 199 -6.79 -9.36 11.83
C ASP A 199 -7.20 -10.60 11.01
N LEU A 200 -7.89 -10.40 9.87
CA LEU A 200 -8.29 -11.48 8.95
C LEU A 200 -7.10 -12.19 8.31
N VAL A 201 -6.09 -11.44 7.87
CA VAL A 201 -4.87 -11.98 7.26
C VAL A 201 -4.06 -12.75 8.29
N LYS A 202 -3.77 -12.15 9.45
CA LYS A 202 -2.98 -12.76 10.53
C LYS A 202 -3.65 -13.99 11.14
N LYS A 203 -4.99 -14.09 11.09
CA LYS A 203 -5.72 -15.31 11.47
C LYS A 203 -5.35 -16.51 10.58
N ARG A 204 -5.06 -16.29 9.29
CA ARG A 204 -4.67 -17.35 8.34
C ARG A 204 -3.14 -17.49 8.24
N TYR A 205 -2.43 -16.37 8.26
CA TYR A 205 -0.97 -16.27 8.12
C TYR A 205 -0.37 -15.32 9.18
N PRO A 206 -0.21 -15.77 10.43
CA PRO A 206 0.22 -14.92 11.55
C PRO A 206 1.61 -14.31 11.36
N GLU A 207 2.49 -15.02 10.67
CA GLU A 207 3.88 -14.62 10.45
C GLU A 207 4.08 -13.69 9.25
N THR A 208 3.04 -13.41 8.45
CA THR A 208 3.18 -12.51 7.28
C THR A 208 3.47 -11.09 7.75
N PRO A 209 4.63 -10.50 7.44
CA PRO A 209 4.93 -9.11 7.77
C PRO A 209 4.06 -8.16 6.95
N ILE A 210 3.41 -7.22 7.62
CA ILE A 210 2.55 -6.21 7.00
C ILE A 210 3.12 -4.82 7.26
N VAL A 211 3.38 -4.09 6.18
CA VAL A 211 3.82 -2.70 6.17
C VAL A 211 2.62 -1.80 5.93
N LEU A 212 2.48 -0.69 6.65
CA LEU A 212 1.50 0.35 6.33
C LEU A 212 2.20 1.66 5.99
N TYR A 213 1.89 2.18 4.81
CA TYR A 213 2.30 3.51 4.36
C TYR A 213 1.06 4.40 4.25
N ILE A 214 1.09 5.55 4.93
CA ILE A 214 0.05 6.58 4.83
C ILE A 214 0.72 7.87 4.41
N ASN A 215 0.33 8.39 3.26
CA ASN A 215 0.90 9.62 2.70
C ASN A 215 0.51 10.86 3.52
N GLY A 216 1.47 11.71 3.86
CA GLY A 216 1.32 12.97 4.58
C GLY A 216 0.97 12.79 6.06
N ASN A 217 1.40 11.70 6.69
CA ASN A 217 0.88 11.28 8.01
C ASN A 217 1.92 11.28 9.14
N GLY A 218 3.08 11.92 8.97
CA GLY A 218 4.16 11.94 9.97
C GLY A 218 3.69 12.39 11.37
N GLY A 219 2.76 13.36 11.45
CA GLY A 219 2.18 13.84 12.72
C GLY A 219 1.21 12.90 13.42
N LEU A 220 0.88 11.76 12.82
CA LEU A 220 -0.11 10.79 13.35
C LEU A 220 0.51 9.41 13.62
N LEU A 221 1.84 9.32 13.65
CA LEU A 221 2.59 8.08 13.86
C LEU A 221 2.15 7.33 15.13
N GLU A 222 2.02 8.03 16.25
CA GLU A 222 1.61 7.41 17.53
C GLU A 222 0.24 6.73 17.44
N ARG A 223 -0.65 7.24 16.59
CA ARG A 223 -2.01 6.72 16.40
C ARG A 223 -2.07 5.52 15.46
N MET A 224 -0.94 5.11 14.88
CA MET A 224 -0.83 3.90 14.08
C MET A 224 -0.49 2.65 14.91
N LYS A 225 -0.02 2.81 16.16
CA LYS A 225 0.44 1.69 17.01
C LYS A 225 -0.59 0.55 17.15
N ASP A 226 -1.87 0.89 17.20
CA ASP A 226 -2.95 -0.09 17.42
C ASP A 226 -3.55 -0.67 16.12
N THR A 227 -2.90 -0.45 14.97
CA THR A 227 -3.33 -1.04 13.69
C THR A 227 -3.01 -2.53 13.59
N GLY A 228 -2.00 -3.01 14.33
CA GLY A 228 -1.50 -4.39 14.23
C GLY A 228 -0.48 -4.62 13.12
N VAL A 229 0.00 -3.54 12.47
CA VAL A 229 1.05 -3.61 11.44
C VAL A 229 2.42 -3.86 12.08
N ASP A 230 3.29 -4.52 11.34
CA ASP A 230 4.65 -4.83 11.78
C ASP A 230 5.61 -3.67 11.49
N VAL A 231 5.34 -2.91 10.42
CA VAL A 231 6.20 -1.81 9.94
C VAL A 231 5.35 -0.62 9.50
N ILE A 232 5.84 0.59 9.78
CA ILE A 232 5.24 1.85 9.33
C ILE A 232 6.19 2.53 8.36
N GLY A 233 5.70 2.83 7.15
CA GLY A 233 6.40 3.67 6.17
C GLY A 233 6.17 5.15 6.43
N LEU A 234 7.21 5.97 6.23
CA LEU A 234 7.21 7.42 6.46
C LEU A 234 7.61 8.18 5.18
N ASP A 235 7.19 9.45 5.09
CA ASP A 235 7.55 10.42 4.05
C ASP A 235 8.34 11.61 4.59
#